data_AF-A0A7H4N888-F1
#
_entry.id   AF-A0A7H4N888-F1
#
_cell.length_a   1.000
_cell.length_b   1.000
_cell.length_c   1.000
_cell.angle_alpha   90.00
_cell.angle_beta   90.00
_cell.angle_gamma   90.00
#
_symmetry.space_group_name_H-M   'P 1'
#
loop_
_entity.id
_entity.type
_entity.pdbx_description
1 polymer ?
#
loop_
_entity_poly.entity_id
_entity_poly.type
_entity_poly.pdbx_seq_one_letter_code
_entity_poly.pdbx_strand_id
1 'polypeptide(L)'
;MSAFTPASEVLLRHSDDFESARVLFAGDLQDDLPARLDTAASRAHTQQFHHWQVLSRQMGENARFSLVAEASDVADCDTLIYYWPKNKPEAQFQLMNLLSLLPVGIDIFVVGENRSGVRSAEQMLAEYAPLSKVDSARRCGLYHGRLEKQPAFNPEQYWGEYSLDNLTIKTLPGVFSRDGLDVGSQLLLSTLTPHTKGKVLDVGCGAACWQPCWPATRLKSASRCATSAPRQLKPVAPRWPLTASKGKCSPATCSLK
;
A
#
# COMPACT_ATOMS: atom_id res chain seq x y z
N MET A 1 -4.08 1.17 -28.77
CA MET A 1 -4.06 0.18 -27.68
C MET A 1 -4.92 0.74 -26.56
N SER A 2 -5.73 -0.10 -25.91
CA SER A 2 -6.52 0.30 -24.75
C SER A 2 -5.62 0.99 -23.71
N ALA A 3 -6.12 2.06 -23.10
CA ALA A 3 -5.42 2.76 -22.02
C ALA A 3 -5.39 1.96 -20.72
N PHE A 4 -6.21 0.91 -20.62
CA PHE A 4 -6.40 0.11 -19.41
C PHE A 4 -5.76 -1.27 -19.52
N THR A 5 -5.39 -1.82 -18.37
CA THR A 5 -4.90 -3.18 -18.26
C THR A 5 -5.99 -4.20 -18.64
N PRO A 6 -5.60 -5.42 -19.06
CA PRO A 6 -6.56 -6.50 -19.29
C PRO A 6 -7.50 -6.78 -18.12
N ALA A 7 -7.05 -6.60 -16.88
CA ALA A 7 -7.88 -6.77 -15.69
C ALA A 7 -8.96 -5.68 -15.59
N SER A 8 -8.56 -4.41 -15.77
CA SER A 8 -9.49 -3.28 -15.82
C SER A 8 -10.49 -3.37 -16.98
N GLU A 9 -10.07 -3.87 -18.15
CA GLU A 9 -11.01 -4.14 -19.25
C GLU A 9 -12.06 -5.19 -18.90
N VAL A 10 -11.73 -6.19 -18.07
CA VAL A 10 -12.72 -7.16 -17.61
C VAL A 10 -13.73 -6.50 -16.68
N LEU A 11 -13.29 -5.65 -15.75
CA LEU A 11 -14.18 -4.90 -14.86
C LEU A 11 -15.11 -3.96 -15.63
N LEU A 12 -14.60 -3.28 -16.66
CA LEU A 12 -15.40 -2.38 -17.51
C LEU A 12 -16.55 -3.08 -18.26
N ARG A 13 -16.57 -4.41 -18.36
CA ARG A 13 -17.71 -5.16 -18.93
C ARG A 13 -18.88 -5.29 -17.94
N HIS A 14 -18.65 -4.97 -16.67
CA HIS A 14 -19.60 -5.03 -15.56
C HIS A 14 -19.70 -3.64 -14.89
N SER A 15 -19.44 -2.55 -15.63
CA SER A 15 -19.44 -1.18 -15.10
C SER A 15 -20.74 -0.83 -14.38
N ASP A 16 -21.87 -1.27 -14.96
CA ASP A 16 -23.21 -0.95 -14.50
C ASP A 16 -23.48 -1.51 -13.10
N ASP A 17 -22.81 -2.60 -12.72
CA ASP A 17 -22.92 -3.21 -11.39
C ASP A 17 -22.25 -2.33 -10.30
N PHE A 18 -21.35 -1.42 -10.68
CA PHE A 18 -20.55 -0.61 -9.76
C PHE A 18 -21.04 0.84 -9.60
N GLU A 19 -21.98 1.32 -10.44
CA GLU A 19 -22.41 2.73 -10.44
C GLU A 19 -22.94 3.20 -9.08
N SER A 20 -23.68 2.33 -8.39
CA SER A 20 -24.24 2.62 -7.06
C SER A 20 -23.34 2.20 -5.89
N ALA A 21 -22.22 1.52 -6.19
CA ALA A 21 -21.34 0.94 -5.19
C ALA A 21 -20.37 1.97 -4.61
N ARG A 22 -19.96 1.74 -3.35
CA ARG A 22 -18.90 2.48 -2.66
C ARG A 22 -17.66 1.60 -2.61
N VAL A 23 -16.81 1.78 -3.62
CA VAL A 23 -15.75 0.84 -3.98
C VAL A 23 -14.43 1.20 -3.30
N LEU A 24 -13.83 0.21 -2.65
CA LEU A 24 -12.41 0.19 -2.31
C LEU A 24 -11.62 -0.58 -3.38
N PHE A 25 -10.68 0.09 -4.03
CA PHE A 25 -9.71 -0.52 -4.94
C PHE A 25 -8.43 -0.85 -4.19
N ALA A 26 -7.92 -2.06 -4.37
CA ALA A 26 -6.64 -2.47 -3.77
C ALA A 26 -5.90 -3.52 -4.61
N GLY A 27 -4.66 -3.82 -4.22
CA GLY A 27 -3.81 -4.80 -4.90
C GLY A 27 -2.92 -4.17 -5.97
N ASP A 28 -2.80 -4.84 -7.12
CA ASP A 28 -1.91 -4.45 -8.22
C ASP A 28 -2.55 -3.39 -9.17
N LEU A 29 -2.70 -2.16 -8.66
CA LEU A 29 -3.35 -1.01 -9.33
C LEU A 29 -2.50 -0.40 -10.47
N GLN A 30 -2.27 -1.16 -11.54
CA GLN A 30 -1.39 -0.80 -12.66
C GLN A 30 -1.89 0.32 -13.58
N ASP A 31 -3.16 0.73 -13.47
CA ASP A 31 -3.76 1.81 -14.25
C ASP A 31 -4.64 2.73 -13.39
N ASP A 32 -5.23 3.74 -14.03
CA ASP A 32 -6.02 4.78 -13.36
C ASP A 32 -7.54 4.48 -13.35
N LEU A 33 -7.97 3.24 -13.62
CA LEU A 33 -9.38 2.86 -13.52
C LEU A 33 -10.01 3.23 -12.16
N PRO A 34 -9.34 3.04 -11.00
CA PRO A 34 -9.91 3.43 -9.70
C PRO A 34 -10.37 4.89 -9.59
N ALA A 35 -9.77 5.78 -10.38
CA ALA A 35 -10.11 7.20 -10.41
C ALA A 35 -11.16 7.55 -11.48
N ARG A 36 -11.47 6.63 -12.40
CA ARG A 36 -12.26 6.88 -13.60
C ARG A 36 -13.53 6.03 -13.71
N LEU A 37 -13.63 4.94 -12.95
CA LEU A 37 -14.84 4.14 -12.89
C LEU A 37 -15.96 4.93 -12.23
N ASP A 38 -17.13 4.96 -12.87
CA ASP A 38 -18.32 5.59 -12.30
C ASP A 38 -18.83 4.74 -11.13
N THR A 39 -18.78 5.32 -9.93
CA THR A 39 -19.21 4.70 -8.66
C THR A 39 -19.85 5.77 -7.76
N ALA A 40 -20.58 5.35 -6.74
CA ALA A 40 -21.13 6.28 -5.76
C ALA A 40 -20.01 6.90 -4.88
N ALA A 41 -18.96 6.14 -4.62
CA ALA A 41 -17.73 6.62 -4.01
C ALA A 41 -16.56 5.68 -4.35
N SER A 42 -15.38 6.23 -4.63
CA SER A 42 -14.16 5.45 -4.87
C SER A 42 -13.07 5.79 -3.86
N ARG A 43 -12.48 4.77 -3.25
CA ARG A 43 -11.25 4.82 -2.45
C ARG A 43 -10.22 3.86 -3.02
N ALA A 44 -8.95 4.13 -2.79
CA ALA A 44 -7.86 3.23 -3.19
C ALA A 44 -6.85 3.07 -2.04
N HIS A 45 -6.44 1.84 -1.77
CA HIS A 45 -5.32 1.53 -0.88
C HIS A 45 -4.23 0.81 -1.67
N THR A 46 -2.98 1.24 -1.56
CA THR A 46 -1.86 0.58 -2.23
C THR A 46 -0.58 0.60 -1.41
N GLN A 47 0.21 -0.46 -1.57
CA GLN A 47 1.58 -0.57 -1.05
C GLN A 47 2.62 -0.05 -2.06
N GLN A 48 2.19 0.42 -3.23
CA GLN A 48 3.05 0.87 -4.31
C GLN A 48 3.03 2.40 -4.42
N PHE A 49 4.14 3.04 -4.05
CA PHE A 49 4.23 4.50 -4.00
C PHE A 49 3.92 5.16 -5.35
N HIS A 50 4.40 4.59 -6.45
CA HIS A 50 4.19 5.13 -7.79
C HIS A 50 2.71 5.04 -8.24
N HIS A 51 1.99 3.97 -7.90
CA HIS A 51 0.54 3.89 -8.14
C HIS A 51 -0.21 4.96 -7.34
N TRP A 52 0.15 5.13 -6.06
CA TRP A 52 -0.42 6.21 -5.24
C TRP A 52 -0.14 7.59 -5.82
N GLN A 53 1.07 7.87 -6.32
CA GLN A 53 1.39 9.15 -6.96
C GLN A 53 0.53 9.46 -8.19
N VAL A 54 0.10 8.43 -8.92
CA VAL A 54 -0.82 8.59 -10.06
C VAL A 54 -2.24 8.83 -9.56
N LEU A 55 -2.75 7.96 -8.69
CA LEU A 55 -4.13 8.00 -8.22
C LEU A 55 -4.43 9.22 -7.35
N SER A 56 -3.52 9.61 -6.45
CA SER A 56 -3.71 10.76 -5.55
C SER A 56 -3.87 12.09 -6.29
N ARG A 57 -3.35 12.22 -7.52
CA ARG A 57 -3.57 13.42 -8.34
C ARG A 57 -5.02 13.61 -8.74
N GLN A 58 -5.78 12.53 -8.87
CA GLN A 58 -7.19 12.55 -9.26
C GLN A 58 -8.12 12.33 -8.06
N MET A 59 -7.74 11.46 -7.12
CA MET A 59 -8.56 11.02 -5.99
C MET A 59 -8.28 11.78 -4.67
N GLY A 60 -7.18 12.53 -4.60
CA GLY A 60 -6.77 13.23 -3.37
C GLY A 60 -6.60 12.27 -2.18
N GLU A 61 -7.22 12.61 -1.05
CA GLU A 61 -7.18 11.85 0.21
C GLU A 61 -7.91 10.48 0.14
N ASN A 62 -8.65 10.22 -0.94
CA ASN A 62 -9.28 8.91 -1.16
C ASN A 62 -8.29 7.86 -1.67
N ALA A 63 -7.08 8.26 -2.11
CA ALA A 63 -5.99 7.35 -2.42
C ALA A 63 -4.95 7.34 -1.28
N ARG A 64 -4.75 6.17 -0.67
CA ARG A 64 -3.90 5.96 0.50
C ARG A 64 -2.72 5.06 0.16
N PHE A 65 -1.55 5.44 0.69
CA PHE A 65 -0.32 4.67 0.59
C PHE A 65 0.19 4.34 2.00
N SER A 66 0.20 3.05 2.32
CA SER A 66 0.73 2.53 3.58
C SER A 66 0.98 1.03 3.44
N LEU A 67 1.82 0.47 4.32
CA LEU A 67 2.06 -0.98 4.35
C LEU A 67 0.82 -1.74 4.83
N VAL A 68 0.21 -1.25 5.91
CA VAL A 68 -0.98 -1.82 6.54
C VAL A 68 -2.11 -0.81 6.41
N ALA A 69 -3.31 -1.29 6.09
CA ALA A 69 -4.47 -0.44 5.93
C ALA A 69 -5.01 -0.08 7.32
N GLU A 70 -5.53 1.12 7.46
CA GLU A 70 -6.20 1.56 8.68
C GLU A 70 -7.73 1.51 8.49
N ALA A 71 -8.49 1.49 9.59
CA ALA A 71 -9.95 1.47 9.53
C ALA A 71 -10.52 2.66 8.73
N SER A 72 -9.86 3.82 8.77
CA SER A 72 -10.25 4.99 7.97
C SER A 72 -10.03 4.81 6.47
N ASP A 73 -9.11 3.95 6.04
CA ASP A 73 -8.81 3.72 4.63
C ASP A 73 -9.93 2.92 3.94
N VAL A 74 -10.61 2.07 4.72
CA VAL A 74 -11.69 1.19 4.24
C VAL A 74 -13.08 1.67 4.65
N ALA A 75 -13.17 2.81 5.34
CA ALA A 75 -14.40 3.33 5.89
C ALA A 75 -15.42 3.71 4.81
N ASP A 76 -16.68 3.40 5.10
CA ASP A 76 -17.82 3.64 4.22
C ASP A 76 -17.66 3.01 2.83
N CYS A 77 -17.08 1.81 2.73
CA CYS A 77 -17.05 1.02 1.50
C CYS A 77 -17.95 -0.22 1.66
N ASP A 78 -18.74 -0.51 0.64
CA ASP A 78 -19.62 -1.69 0.56
C ASP A 78 -19.11 -2.75 -0.43
N THR A 79 -18.08 -2.39 -1.23
CA THR A 79 -17.53 -3.24 -2.28
C THR A 79 -16.00 -3.16 -2.29
N LEU A 80 -15.33 -4.31 -2.35
CA LEU A 80 -13.89 -4.42 -2.57
C LEU A 80 -13.64 -4.90 -4.00
N ILE A 81 -12.87 -4.13 -4.79
CA ILE A 81 -12.28 -4.59 -6.05
C ILE A 81 -10.78 -4.79 -5.83
N TYR A 82 -10.37 -6.06 -5.80
CA TYR A 82 -8.99 -6.46 -5.55
C TYR A 82 -8.31 -6.95 -6.83
N TYR A 83 -7.24 -6.26 -7.22
CA TYR A 83 -6.37 -6.64 -8.33
C TYR A 83 -5.30 -7.63 -7.86
N TRP A 84 -5.40 -8.86 -8.33
CA TRP A 84 -4.52 -9.95 -7.92
C TRP A 84 -3.06 -9.69 -8.33
N PRO A 85 -2.11 -9.64 -7.38
CA PRO A 85 -0.70 -9.39 -7.68
C PRO A 85 -0.03 -10.66 -8.22
N LYS A 86 1.21 -10.51 -8.72
CA LYS A 86 2.00 -11.63 -9.25
C LYS A 86 2.49 -12.61 -8.17
N ASN A 87 2.53 -12.18 -6.90
CA ASN A 87 3.10 -12.94 -5.80
C ASN A 87 2.01 -13.36 -4.81
N LYS A 88 1.82 -14.67 -4.62
CA LYS A 88 0.74 -15.22 -3.76
C LYS A 88 0.87 -14.80 -2.28
N PRO A 89 2.04 -14.88 -1.63
CA PRO A 89 2.26 -14.30 -0.30
C PRO A 89 1.86 -12.82 -0.16
N GLU A 90 2.13 -12.00 -1.19
CA GLU A 90 1.71 -10.59 -1.19
C GLU A 90 0.19 -10.47 -1.23
N ALA A 91 -0.47 -11.27 -2.08
CA ALA A 91 -1.93 -11.34 -2.13
C ALA A 91 -2.53 -11.71 -0.78
N GLN A 92 -1.96 -12.72 -0.13
CA GLN A 92 -2.41 -13.16 1.19
C GLN A 92 -2.26 -12.05 2.23
N PHE A 93 -1.10 -11.39 2.29
CA PHE A 93 -0.88 -10.30 3.24
C PHE A 93 -1.90 -9.17 3.07
N GLN A 94 -2.10 -8.72 1.82
CA GLN A 94 -3.01 -7.63 1.50
C GLN A 94 -4.48 -8.00 1.75
N LEU A 95 -4.92 -9.18 1.31
CA LEU A 95 -6.29 -9.64 1.51
C LEU A 95 -6.60 -9.83 3.00
N MET A 96 -5.72 -10.47 3.77
CA MET A 96 -5.96 -10.67 5.21
C MET A 96 -6.02 -9.32 5.95
N ASN A 97 -5.14 -8.38 5.60
CA ASN A 97 -5.18 -7.01 6.12
C ASN A 97 -6.53 -6.33 5.82
N LEU A 98 -6.93 -6.26 4.55
CA LEU A 98 -8.15 -5.54 4.14
C LEU A 98 -9.43 -6.20 4.69
N LEU A 99 -9.54 -7.52 4.56
CA LEU A 99 -10.73 -8.26 4.99
C LEU A 99 -10.90 -8.28 6.51
N SER A 100 -9.83 -8.10 7.29
CA SER A 100 -9.93 -7.95 8.74
C SER A 100 -10.60 -6.64 9.17
N LEU A 101 -10.67 -5.65 8.28
CA LEU A 101 -11.20 -4.31 8.56
C LEU A 101 -12.57 -4.08 7.91
N LEU A 102 -12.82 -4.70 6.76
CA LEU A 102 -14.06 -4.53 6.00
C LEU A 102 -15.25 -5.22 6.69
N PRO A 103 -16.45 -4.61 6.69
CA PRO A 103 -17.60 -5.18 7.38
C PRO A 103 -18.07 -6.48 6.73
N VAL A 104 -18.60 -7.41 7.53
CA VAL A 104 -19.24 -8.63 7.01
C VAL A 104 -20.43 -8.25 6.12
N GLY A 105 -20.59 -8.96 5.00
CA GLY A 105 -21.66 -8.77 4.03
C GLY A 105 -21.27 -7.96 2.79
N ILE A 106 -20.09 -7.34 2.77
CA ILE A 106 -19.61 -6.59 1.60
C ILE A 106 -19.38 -7.50 0.39
N ASP A 107 -19.52 -6.93 -0.80
CA ASP A 107 -19.21 -7.61 -2.05
C ASP A 107 -17.70 -7.56 -2.32
N ILE A 108 -17.11 -8.71 -2.67
CA ILE A 108 -15.69 -8.87 -2.96
C ILE A 108 -15.52 -9.34 -4.39
N PHE A 109 -14.85 -8.52 -5.19
CA PHE A 109 -14.43 -8.84 -6.54
C PHE A 109 -12.92 -9.04 -6.56
N VAL A 110 -12.47 -10.17 -7.11
CA VAL A 110 -11.05 -10.44 -7.37
C VAL A 110 -10.84 -10.56 -8.86
N VAL A 111 -10.00 -9.70 -9.42
CA VAL A 111 -9.66 -9.71 -10.85
C VAL A 111 -8.16 -9.90 -11.04
N GLY A 112 -7.77 -10.69 -12.03
CA GLY A 112 -6.35 -10.85 -12.34
C GLY A 112 -6.06 -11.82 -13.47
N GLU A 113 -4.80 -11.87 -13.88
CA GLU A 113 -4.35 -12.75 -14.96
C GLU A 113 -4.25 -14.21 -14.51
N ASN A 114 -4.69 -15.14 -15.37
CA ASN A 114 -4.59 -16.58 -15.09
C ASN A 114 -3.14 -17.04 -14.87
N ARG A 115 -2.18 -16.46 -15.60
CA ARG A 115 -0.75 -16.79 -15.46
C ARG A 115 -0.14 -16.31 -14.14
N SER A 116 -0.73 -15.29 -13.53
CA SER A 116 -0.33 -14.78 -12.21
C SER A 116 -0.98 -15.57 -11.06
N GLY A 117 -1.77 -16.60 -11.39
CA GLY A 117 -2.32 -17.53 -10.40
C GLY A 117 -3.59 -17.06 -9.71
N VAL A 118 -4.36 -16.14 -10.30
CA VAL A 118 -5.61 -15.59 -9.71
C VAL A 118 -6.61 -16.66 -9.26
N ARG A 119 -6.59 -17.86 -9.89
CA ARG A 119 -7.41 -19.01 -9.49
C ARG A 119 -7.19 -19.45 -8.04
N SER A 120 -6.03 -19.12 -7.46
CA SER A 120 -5.74 -19.39 -6.05
C SER A 120 -6.61 -18.57 -5.09
N ALA A 121 -7.27 -17.51 -5.56
CA ALA A 121 -8.16 -16.68 -4.76
C ALA A 121 -9.30 -17.50 -4.14
N GLU A 122 -9.91 -18.42 -4.91
CA GLU A 122 -11.00 -19.27 -4.43
C GLU A 122 -10.57 -20.10 -3.21
N GLN A 123 -9.42 -20.77 -3.28
CA GLN A 123 -8.90 -21.55 -2.16
C GLN A 123 -8.46 -20.66 -0.99
N MET A 124 -7.85 -19.51 -1.28
CA MET A 124 -7.35 -18.57 -0.26
C MET A 124 -8.47 -17.95 0.57
N LEU A 125 -9.62 -17.70 -0.06
CA LEU A 125 -10.75 -17.01 0.55
C LEU A 125 -11.90 -17.93 0.96
N ALA A 126 -11.79 -19.24 0.73
CA ALA A 126 -12.87 -20.21 0.97
C ALA A 126 -13.50 -20.14 2.39
N GLU A 127 -12.73 -19.82 3.43
CA GLU A 127 -13.25 -19.72 4.81
C GLU A 127 -13.85 -18.34 5.14
N TYR A 128 -13.53 -17.31 4.36
CA TYR A 128 -13.84 -15.90 4.68
C TYR A 128 -14.90 -15.33 3.75
N ALA A 129 -14.74 -15.59 2.45
CA ALA A 129 -15.58 -15.10 1.38
C ALA A 129 -15.57 -16.13 0.24
N PRO A 130 -16.46 -17.13 0.25
CA PRO A 130 -16.56 -18.11 -0.81
C PRO A 130 -16.73 -17.43 -2.17
N LEU A 131 -15.75 -17.60 -3.05
CA LEU A 131 -15.73 -16.98 -4.37
C LEU A 131 -16.31 -17.90 -5.43
N SER A 132 -16.99 -17.29 -6.40
CA SER A 132 -17.45 -17.92 -7.63
C SER A 132 -16.91 -17.14 -8.84
N LYS A 133 -16.57 -17.86 -9.90
CA LYS A 133 -16.08 -17.23 -11.12
C LYS A 133 -17.22 -16.60 -11.91
N VAL A 134 -17.16 -15.28 -12.13
CA VAL A 134 -18.18 -14.50 -12.86
C VAL A 134 -17.85 -14.40 -14.34
N ASP A 135 -16.59 -14.11 -14.67
CA ASP A 135 -16.20 -13.85 -16.05
C ASP A 135 -14.74 -14.29 -16.32
N SER A 136 -14.42 -14.45 -17.59
CA SER A 136 -13.10 -14.79 -18.07
C SER A 136 -12.89 -14.21 -19.46
N ALA A 137 -12.08 -13.16 -19.56
CA ALA A 137 -11.67 -12.59 -20.85
C ALA A 137 -10.25 -12.05 -20.77
N ARG A 138 -9.61 -11.83 -21.93
CA ARG A 138 -8.25 -11.28 -22.04
C ARG A 138 -7.20 -12.01 -21.20
N ARG A 139 -7.36 -13.34 -21.03
CA ARG A 139 -6.53 -14.18 -20.14
C ARG A 139 -6.61 -13.82 -18.66
N CYS A 140 -7.60 -13.02 -18.27
CA CYS A 140 -7.95 -12.72 -16.88
C CYS A 140 -9.17 -13.53 -16.44
N GLY A 141 -9.31 -13.70 -15.12
CA GLY A 141 -10.51 -14.21 -14.46
C GLY A 141 -11.05 -13.14 -13.51
N LEU A 142 -12.37 -13.03 -13.45
CA LEU A 142 -13.11 -12.24 -12.48
C LEU A 142 -13.87 -13.19 -11.56
N TYR A 143 -13.71 -12.98 -10.26
CA TYR A 143 -14.35 -13.77 -9.22
C TYR A 143 -15.14 -12.84 -8.31
N HIS A 144 -16.27 -13.31 -7.81
CA HIS A 144 -17.15 -12.59 -6.91
C HIS A 144 -17.58 -13.47 -5.75
N GLY A 145 -17.68 -12.87 -4.57
CA GLY A 145 -18.29 -13.46 -3.39
C GLY A 145 -18.61 -12.38 -2.38
N ARG A 146 -19.10 -12.79 -1.21
CA ARG A 146 -19.39 -11.87 -0.10
C ARG A 146 -18.59 -12.24 1.13
N LEU A 147 -18.17 -11.23 1.89
CA LEU A 147 -17.45 -11.46 3.14
C LEU A 147 -18.41 -12.05 4.18
N GLU A 148 -18.20 -13.31 4.55
CA GLU A 148 -19.00 -13.99 5.58
C GLU A 148 -18.32 -13.93 6.96
N LYS A 149 -16.98 -13.89 6.96
CA LYS A 149 -16.17 -13.91 8.19
C LYS A 149 -14.91 -13.07 8.01
N GLN A 150 -14.63 -12.19 8.96
CA GLN A 150 -13.37 -11.45 9.01
C GLN A 150 -12.21 -12.37 9.47
N PRO A 151 -11.07 -12.39 8.76
CA PRO A 151 -9.85 -13.02 9.25
C PRO A 151 -9.24 -12.23 10.41
N ALA A 152 -8.49 -12.92 11.28
CA ALA A 152 -7.57 -12.24 12.19
C ALA A 152 -6.29 -11.86 11.43
N PHE A 153 -5.87 -10.61 11.54
CA PHE A 153 -4.66 -10.11 10.90
C PHE A 153 -3.70 -9.52 11.94
N ASN A 154 -2.45 -9.97 11.90
CA ASN A 154 -1.35 -9.38 12.64
C ASN A 154 -0.14 -9.24 11.70
N PRO A 155 0.27 -8.02 11.33
CA PRO A 155 1.38 -7.82 10.40
C PRO A 155 2.71 -8.40 10.89
N GLU A 156 2.90 -8.49 12.21
CA GLU A 156 4.14 -9.02 12.80
C GLU A 156 4.36 -10.51 12.50
N GLN A 157 3.29 -11.26 12.23
CA GLN A 157 3.36 -12.69 11.91
C GLN A 157 3.85 -12.97 10.48
N TYR A 158 3.93 -11.93 9.64
CA TYR A 158 4.33 -12.06 8.25
C TYR A 158 5.80 -11.73 8.00
N TRP A 159 6.55 -11.33 9.04
CA TRP A 159 8.00 -11.15 8.92
C TRP A 159 8.68 -12.47 8.65
N GLY A 160 9.40 -12.54 7.53
CA GLY A 160 10.39 -13.57 7.25
C GLY A 160 11.77 -13.11 7.70
N GLU A 161 12.63 -14.08 7.98
CA GLU A 161 14.03 -13.85 8.33
C GLU A 161 14.91 -14.91 7.66
N TYR A 162 16.03 -14.49 7.10
CA TYR A 162 17.10 -15.39 6.67
C TYR A 162 18.47 -14.82 6.99
N SER A 163 19.43 -15.71 7.19
CA SER A 163 20.82 -15.33 7.45
C SER A 163 21.61 -15.26 6.15
N LEU A 164 22.44 -14.22 6.02
CA LEU A 164 23.42 -14.04 4.96
C LEU A 164 24.75 -13.68 5.61
N ASP A 165 25.70 -14.61 5.60
CA ASP A 165 26.97 -14.49 6.34
C ASP A 165 26.77 -14.12 7.82
N ASN A 166 27.22 -12.93 8.22
CA ASN A 166 27.08 -12.39 9.57
C ASN A 166 25.85 -11.47 9.74
N LEU A 167 24.90 -11.52 8.81
CA LEU A 167 23.77 -10.61 8.71
C LEU A 167 22.46 -11.36 8.84
N THR A 168 21.53 -10.73 9.53
CA THR A 168 20.13 -11.15 9.61
C THR A 168 19.30 -10.24 8.71
N ILE A 169 18.72 -10.80 7.66
CA ILE A 169 17.86 -10.06 6.74
C ILE A 169 16.40 -10.33 7.11
N LYS A 170 15.67 -9.25 7.41
CA LYS A 170 14.23 -9.29 7.66
C LYS A 170 13.47 -8.83 6.43
N THR A 171 12.38 -9.51 6.12
CA THR A 171 11.63 -9.29 4.88
C THR A 171 10.14 -9.47 5.09
N LEU A 172 9.35 -8.89 4.20
CA LEU A 172 7.90 -8.99 4.20
C LEU A 172 7.39 -9.52 2.86
N PRO A 173 6.11 -9.95 2.80
CA PRO A 173 5.41 -10.16 1.54
C PRO A 173 5.50 -8.93 0.61
N GLY A 174 5.49 -9.17 -0.71
CA GLY A 174 5.72 -8.15 -1.75
C GLY A 174 7.18 -7.78 -2.03
N VAL A 175 8.13 -8.04 -1.13
CA VAL A 175 9.54 -7.68 -1.35
C VAL A 175 10.25 -8.63 -2.33
N PHE A 176 11.06 -8.09 -3.25
CA PHE A 176 11.93 -8.84 -4.17
C PHE A 176 13.06 -9.56 -3.40
N SER A 177 13.46 -10.75 -3.86
CA SER A 177 14.51 -11.56 -3.21
C SER A 177 14.21 -11.85 -1.72
N ARG A 178 12.94 -12.21 -1.44
CA ARG A 178 12.47 -12.51 -0.07
C ARG A 178 13.24 -13.66 0.58
N ASP A 179 13.50 -14.72 -0.17
CA ASP A 179 13.99 -15.98 0.42
C ASP A 179 15.52 -16.12 0.35
N GLY A 180 16.24 -15.10 -0.13
CA GLY A 180 17.68 -15.12 -0.23
C GLY A 180 18.23 -14.04 -1.16
N LEU A 181 19.54 -13.81 -1.08
CA LEU A 181 20.25 -12.88 -1.96
C LEU A 181 20.28 -13.45 -3.39
N ASP A 182 19.72 -12.71 -4.35
CA ASP A 182 19.72 -13.15 -5.75
C ASP A 182 21.12 -13.11 -6.38
N VAL A 183 21.31 -13.93 -7.42
CA VAL A 183 22.59 -14.07 -8.13
C VAL A 183 23.07 -12.76 -8.75
N GLY A 184 22.15 -11.91 -9.21
CA GLY A 184 22.50 -10.60 -9.75
C GLY A 184 23.09 -9.70 -8.67
N SER A 185 22.47 -9.69 -7.49
CA SER A 185 22.99 -8.97 -6.34
C SER A 185 24.32 -9.51 -5.84
N GLN A 186 24.51 -10.83 -5.81
CA GLN A 186 25.81 -11.45 -5.52
C GLN A 186 26.91 -10.99 -6.49
N LEU A 187 26.60 -11.00 -7.79
CA LEU A 187 27.54 -10.57 -8.82
C LEU A 187 27.90 -9.09 -8.66
N LEU A 188 26.92 -8.21 -8.47
CA LEU A 188 27.19 -6.79 -8.29
C LEU A 188 27.97 -6.53 -6.98
N LEU A 189 27.67 -7.21 -5.88
CA LEU A 189 28.46 -7.14 -4.64
C LEU A 189 29.93 -7.55 -4.86
N SER A 190 30.19 -8.56 -5.69
CA SER A 190 31.55 -9.01 -5.99
C SER A 190 32.40 -7.98 -6.74
N THR A 191 31.78 -6.99 -7.40
CA THR A 191 32.49 -5.92 -8.13
C THR A 191 32.88 -4.75 -7.23
N LEU A 192 32.31 -4.65 -6.02
CA LEU A 192 32.56 -3.53 -5.12
C LEU A 192 33.88 -3.73 -4.37
N THR A 193 34.78 -2.76 -4.50
CA THR A 193 36.06 -2.80 -3.79
C THR A 193 35.89 -2.49 -2.30
N PRO A 194 36.61 -3.21 -1.42
CA PRO A 194 36.68 -2.86 0.00
C PRO A 194 37.12 -1.40 0.18
N HIS A 195 36.52 -0.71 1.15
CA HIS A 195 36.85 0.68 1.52
C HIS A 195 36.51 1.77 0.50
N THR A 196 35.56 1.52 -0.40
CA THR A 196 34.96 2.58 -1.24
C THR A 196 34.41 3.71 -0.35
N LYS A 197 34.74 4.96 -0.67
CA LYS A 197 34.31 6.16 0.08
C LYS A 197 33.37 7.00 -0.77
N GLY A 198 32.34 7.56 -0.16
CA GLY A 198 31.43 8.47 -0.84
C GLY A 198 30.02 8.41 -0.28
N LYS A 199 29.12 9.21 -0.86
CA LYS A 199 27.68 9.06 -0.65
C LYS A 199 27.19 7.94 -1.57
N VAL A 200 26.45 6.98 -1.00
CA VAL A 200 25.88 5.86 -1.74
C VAL A 200 24.37 6.06 -1.83
N LEU A 201 23.81 5.78 -3.00
CA LEU A 201 22.37 5.74 -3.25
C LEU A 201 22.03 4.36 -3.79
N ASP A 202 21.17 3.65 -3.08
CA ASP A 202 20.65 2.35 -3.49
C ASP A 202 19.24 2.55 -4.08
N VAL A 203 19.14 2.43 -5.41
CA VAL A 203 17.87 2.52 -6.14
C VAL A 203 17.36 1.12 -6.38
N GLY A 204 16.14 0.83 -5.90
CA GLY A 204 15.60 -0.53 -5.93
C GLY A 204 16.04 -1.38 -4.74
N CYS A 205 16.08 -0.78 -3.54
CA CYS A 205 16.66 -1.36 -2.34
C CYS A 205 16.09 -2.73 -1.92
N GLY A 206 14.87 -3.08 -2.32
CA GLY A 206 14.24 -4.36 -1.96
C GLY A 206 14.23 -4.59 -0.45
N ALA A 207 14.71 -5.74 0.02
CA ALA A 207 14.89 -6.05 1.45
C ALA A 207 16.11 -5.34 2.09
N ALA A 208 16.70 -4.37 1.39
CA ALA A 208 17.94 -3.69 1.74
C ALA A 208 19.12 -4.65 2.03
N CYS A 209 19.18 -5.79 1.34
CA CYS A 209 20.21 -6.81 1.54
C CYS A 209 21.64 -6.27 1.33
N TRP A 210 21.77 -5.15 0.60
CA TRP A 210 22.99 -4.41 0.29
C TRP A 210 23.57 -3.60 1.46
N GLN A 211 22.73 -3.09 2.37
CA GLN A 211 23.18 -2.16 3.41
C GLN A 211 23.96 -2.84 4.55
N PRO A 212 23.61 -4.05 5.01
CA PRO A 212 24.32 -4.71 6.10
C PRO A 212 25.61 -5.41 5.65
N CYS A 213 25.75 -5.81 4.37
CA CYS A 213 26.99 -6.40 3.83
C CYS A 213 28.13 -5.38 3.61
N TRP A 214 27.82 -4.09 3.79
CA TRP A 214 28.84 -3.07 4.05
C TRP A 214 29.03 -2.92 5.57
N PRO A 215 30.23 -3.17 6.14
CA PRO A 215 30.41 -3.03 7.58
C PRO A 215 30.06 -1.60 8.03
N ALA A 216 28.99 -1.49 8.82
CA ALA A 216 28.48 -0.25 9.42
C ALA A 216 29.47 0.44 10.40
N THR A 217 30.67 -0.10 10.59
CA THR A 217 31.69 0.48 11.47
C THR A 217 32.38 1.73 10.90
N ARG A 218 32.13 2.16 9.65
CA ARG A 218 32.92 3.27 9.05
C ARG A 218 32.19 4.32 8.22
N LEU A 219 30.87 4.49 8.34
CA LEU A 219 30.17 5.65 7.76
C LEU A 219 29.10 6.16 8.74
N LYS A 220 29.34 7.34 9.34
CA LYS A 220 28.26 8.17 9.87
C LYS A 220 27.44 8.67 8.68
N SER A 221 26.49 7.86 8.23
CA SER A 221 25.52 8.29 7.21
C SER A 221 24.16 8.42 7.88
N ALA A 222 23.59 9.62 7.77
CA ALA A 222 22.21 9.87 8.17
C ALA A 222 21.32 9.10 7.19
N SER A 223 20.78 7.97 7.63
CA SER A 223 19.69 7.28 6.93
C SER A 223 18.45 8.16 7.02
N ARG A 224 18.18 8.91 5.96
CA ARG A 224 16.83 9.38 5.67
C ARG A 224 16.18 8.29 4.83
N CYS A 225 15.69 7.26 5.51
CA CYS A 225 14.70 6.38 4.93
C CYS A 225 13.47 7.24 4.68
N ALA A 226 13.09 7.43 3.42
CA ALA A 226 11.86 8.13 3.07
C ALA A 226 10.67 7.18 3.23
N THR A 227 10.49 6.62 4.43
CA THR A 227 9.15 6.31 4.93
C THR A 227 8.67 7.59 5.57
N SER A 228 7.79 8.30 4.86
CA SER A 228 7.15 9.52 5.34
C SER A 228 6.24 9.19 6.53
N ALA A 229 6.82 9.13 7.73
CA ALA A 229 6.07 9.42 8.93
C ALA A 229 5.57 10.88 8.81
N PRO A 230 4.26 11.15 9.00
CA PRO A 230 3.76 12.50 8.93
C PRO A 230 4.41 13.31 10.04
N ARG A 231 5.28 14.27 9.67
CA ARG A 231 5.69 15.31 10.59
C ARG A 231 4.42 16.07 10.96
N GLN A 232 4.00 15.97 12.21
CA GLN A 232 3.11 16.95 12.80
C GLN A 232 3.75 18.33 12.61
N LEU A 233 3.21 19.08 11.66
CA LEU A 233 3.50 20.50 11.50
C LEU A 233 2.96 21.20 12.74
N LYS A 234 3.84 21.59 13.64
CA LYS A 234 3.48 22.54 14.71
C LYS A 234 2.96 23.81 14.04
N PRO A 235 1.78 24.32 14.41
CA PRO A 235 1.26 25.55 13.83
C PRO A 235 2.22 26.70 14.15
N VAL A 236 2.70 27.36 13.09
CA VAL A 236 3.45 28.61 13.17
C VAL A 236 2.43 29.70 13.53
N ALA A 237 2.55 30.26 14.73
CA ALA A 237 1.72 31.40 15.14
C ALA A 237 1.96 32.59 14.19
N PRO A 238 0.90 33.28 13.72
CA PRO A 238 1.05 34.42 12.84
C PRO A 238 1.71 35.59 13.58
N ARG A 239 2.85 36.04 13.06
CA ARG A 239 3.57 37.23 13.50
C ARG A 239 2.80 38.46 13.02
N TRP A 240 1.98 39.05 13.89
CA TRP A 240 1.39 40.37 13.64
C TRP A 240 2.47 41.45 13.78
N PRO A 241 2.55 42.45 12.89
CA PRO A 241 3.44 43.58 13.08
C PRO A 241 2.89 44.50 14.18
N LEU A 242 3.72 44.76 15.19
CA LEU A 242 3.50 45.76 16.24
C LEU A 242 3.53 47.16 15.63
N THR A 243 2.37 47.79 15.45
CA THR A 243 2.27 49.26 15.42
C THR A 243 2.05 49.75 16.84
N ALA A 244 3.08 50.36 17.42
CA ALA A 244 2.98 51.08 18.67
C ALA A 244 2.26 52.41 18.44
N SER A 245 1.11 52.63 19.10
CA SER A 245 0.67 53.97 19.45
C SER A 245 -0.11 53.95 20.78
N LYS A 246 0.06 55.04 21.52
CA LYS A 246 -0.13 55.21 22.96
C LYS A 246 -1.62 55.26 23.38
N GLY A 247 -1.94 54.74 24.56
CA GLY A 247 -3.20 55.01 25.26
C GLY A 247 -3.20 54.46 26.69
N LYS A 248 -3.35 55.34 27.68
CA LYS A 248 -3.27 55.10 29.14
C LYS A 248 -4.59 54.57 29.74
N CYS A 249 -4.49 54.12 31.01
CA CYS A 249 -5.54 53.94 32.05
C CYS A 249 -6.34 52.62 31.99
N SER A 250 -6.71 51.92 33.08
CA SER A 250 -6.41 51.89 34.53
C SER A 250 -6.96 50.52 35.04
N PRO A 251 -6.62 50.04 36.25
CA PRO A 251 -6.95 48.67 36.68
C PRO A 251 -8.37 48.59 37.26
N ALA A 252 -9.10 47.53 36.91
CA ALA A 252 -10.29 47.12 37.65
C ALA A 252 -10.32 45.59 37.83
N THR A 253 -10.44 45.25 39.09
CA THR A 253 -10.56 43.96 39.77
C THR A 253 -11.69 43.04 39.30
N CYS A 254 -11.48 41.73 39.53
CA CYS A 254 -12.35 40.82 40.32
C CYS A 254 -12.91 39.56 39.60
N SER A 255 -12.46 38.40 40.13
CA SER A 255 -13.22 37.19 40.51
C SER A 255 -13.90 36.26 39.48
N LEU A 256 -13.40 35.02 39.49
CA LEU A 256 -14.10 33.74 39.75
C LEU A 256 -15.52 33.57 39.17
N LYS A 257 -15.63 32.73 38.14
CA LYS A 257 -16.35 31.44 38.16
C LYS A 257 -15.91 30.58 36.99
#